data_AF-A0A1G3C5F6-F1
#
_entry.id   AF-A0A1G3C5F6-F1
#
_cell.length_a   1.000
_cell.length_b   1.000
_cell.length_c   1.000
_cell.angle_alpha   90.00
_cell.angle_beta   90.00
_cell.angle_gamma   90.00
#
_symmetry.space_group_name_H-M   'P 1'
#
loop_
_entity.id
_entity.type
_entity.pdbx_description
1 polymer ?
#
loop_
_entity_poly.entity_id
_entity_poly.type
_entity_poly.pdbx_seq_one_letter_code
_entity_poly.pdbx_strand_id
1 'polypeptide(L)'
;TYAGADLAGTGRKQYQANVRVIKLPCTGGIDPLFLIKAFERGADGILVSGCHPGDCHYNSGNYHARRRWNVFRPLLEFCGINPERIQFSWISAAEGGKWVETINGVVNAVRALGPFEGYKKINAIGPAGSGKSSV
;
A
#
# COMPACT_ATOMS: atom_id res chain seq x y z
N THR A 1 -5.40 7.97 -9.49
CA THR A 1 -4.87 8.13 -8.12
C THR A 1 -3.83 9.23 -8.00
N TYR A 2 -2.66 9.14 -8.63
CA TYR A 2 -1.59 10.13 -8.40
C TYR A 2 -2.05 11.57 -8.66
N ALA A 3 -2.74 11.82 -9.78
CA ALA A 3 -3.37 13.11 -10.06
C ALA A 3 -4.45 13.52 -9.03
N GLY A 4 -5.12 12.57 -8.39
CA GLY A 4 -6.05 12.86 -7.28
C GLY A 4 -5.32 13.30 -6.01
N ALA A 5 -4.11 12.77 -5.76
CA ALA A 5 -3.24 13.27 -4.71
C ALA A 5 -2.72 14.69 -5.05
N ASP A 6 -2.35 14.93 -6.30
CA ASP A 6 -1.96 16.27 -6.78
C ASP A 6 -3.12 17.27 -6.61
N LEU A 7 -4.35 16.87 -6.95
CA LEU A 7 -5.55 17.68 -6.76
C LEU A 7 -5.82 18.01 -5.29
N ALA A 8 -5.57 17.07 -4.37
CA ALA A 8 -5.65 17.33 -2.94
C ALA A 8 -4.62 18.39 -2.51
N GLY A 9 -3.39 18.30 -3.06
CA GLY A 9 -2.32 19.28 -2.84
C GLY A 9 -2.66 20.67 -3.38
N THR A 10 -3.10 20.77 -4.64
CA THR A 10 -3.52 22.06 -5.25
C THR A 10 -4.74 22.65 -4.53
N GLY A 11 -5.65 21.80 -4.06
CA GLY A 11 -6.79 22.18 -3.23
C GLY A 11 -6.44 22.47 -1.77
N ARG A 12 -5.15 22.42 -1.40
CA ARG A 12 -4.62 22.64 -0.03
C ARG A 12 -5.31 21.79 1.05
N LYS A 13 -5.81 20.61 0.67
CA LYS A 13 -6.50 19.71 1.58
C LYS A 13 -5.47 19.02 2.47
N GLN A 14 -5.62 19.18 3.78
CA GLN A 14 -4.73 18.56 4.76
C GLN A 14 -5.12 17.10 5.01
N TYR A 15 -4.10 16.25 5.17
CA TYR A 15 -4.23 14.85 5.58
C TYR A 15 -3.00 14.46 6.39
N GLN A 16 -3.02 13.28 7.01
CA GLN A 16 -1.93 12.84 7.88
C GLN A 16 -0.58 12.67 7.14
N ALA A 17 0.48 13.24 7.71
CA ALA A 17 1.77 13.45 7.03
C ALA A 17 2.70 12.21 6.99
N ASN A 18 2.33 11.11 7.62
CA ASN A 18 3.16 9.90 7.74
C ASN A 18 3.02 8.93 6.55
N VAL A 19 2.60 9.43 5.39
CA VAL A 19 2.48 8.64 4.16
C VAL A 19 3.56 9.06 3.17
N ARG A 20 4.25 8.07 2.61
CA ARG A 20 5.21 8.26 1.52
C ARG A 20 4.65 7.66 0.23
N VAL A 21 4.48 8.49 -0.79
CA VAL A 21 3.89 8.07 -2.07
C VAL A 21 4.97 7.56 -3.01
N ILE A 22 4.81 6.34 -3.53
CA ILE A 22 5.63 5.79 -4.61
C ILE A 22 4.78 5.75 -5.88
N LYS A 23 5.25 6.42 -6.94
CA LYS A 23 4.53 6.49 -8.21
C LYS A 23 4.87 5.30 -9.09
N LEU A 24 3.83 4.64 -9.60
CA LEU A 24 3.90 3.66 -10.68
C LEU A 24 3.01 4.13 -11.83
N PRO A 25 3.31 3.77 -13.10
CA PRO A 25 2.45 4.11 -14.23
C PRO A 25 1.05 3.49 -14.11
N CYS A 26 0.96 2.28 -13.55
CA CYS A 26 -0.29 1.56 -13.35
C CYS A 26 -0.23 0.72 -12.08
N THR A 27 -1.37 0.53 -11.40
CA THR A 27 -1.49 -0.48 -10.33
C THR A 27 -1.28 -1.89 -10.84
N GLY A 28 -1.49 -2.16 -12.13
CA GLY A 28 -1.12 -3.43 -12.74
C GLY A 28 0.36 -3.77 -12.60
N GLY A 29 1.23 -2.77 -12.39
CA GLY A 29 2.66 -2.98 -12.11
C GLY A 29 2.97 -3.38 -10.67
N ILE A 30 1.98 -3.48 -9.77
CA ILE A 30 2.23 -3.85 -8.36
C ILE A 30 2.53 -5.34 -8.23
N ASP A 31 3.77 -5.69 -7.94
CA ASP A 31 4.14 -7.05 -7.58
C ASP A 31 3.94 -7.27 -6.06
N PRO A 32 3.33 -8.38 -5.60
CA PRO A 32 3.26 -8.71 -4.18
C PRO A 32 4.61 -8.63 -3.43
N LEU A 33 5.72 -8.92 -4.10
CA LEU A 33 7.07 -8.80 -3.54
C LEU A 33 7.42 -7.35 -3.15
N PHE A 34 6.85 -6.35 -3.82
CA PHE A 34 7.03 -4.95 -3.41
C PHE A 34 6.36 -4.67 -2.06
N LEU A 35 5.23 -5.32 -1.77
CA LEU A 35 4.53 -5.19 -0.49
C LEU A 35 5.35 -5.81 0.64
N ILE A 36 5.89 -7.01 0.39
CA ILE A 36 6.83 -7.68 1.31
C ILE A 36 8.07 -6.84 1.56
N LYS A 37 8.67 -6.29 0.50
CA LYS A 37 9.87 -5.44 0.62
C LYS A 37 9.59 -4.14 1.38
N ALA A 38 8.39 -3.58 1.27
CA ALA A 38 8.00 -2.41 2.05
C ALA A 38 7.91 -2.74 3.55
N PHE A 39 7.35 -3.90 3.91
CA PHE A 39 7.37 -4.38 5.30
C PHE A 39 8.79 -4.64 5.81
N GLU A 40 9.65 -5.24 4.99
CA GLU A 40 11.08 -5.43 5.32
C GLU A 40 11.77 -4.11 5.65
N ARG A 41 11.43 -3.03 4.94
CA ARG A 41 11.95 -1.69 5.16
C ARG A 41 11.27 -0.92 6.31
N GLY A 42 10.40 -1.58 7.08
CA GLY A 42 9.78 -1.02 8.29
C GLY A 42 8.48 -0.27 8.05
N ALA A 43 7.74 -0.54 6.96
CA ALA A 43 6.38 -0.01 6.82
C ALA A 43 5.43 -0.67 7.84
N ASP A 44 4.62 0.13 8.54
CA ASP A 44 3.57 -0.40 9.44
C ASP A 44 2.28 -0.79 8.70
N GLY A 45 2.07 -0.19 7.54
CA GLY A 45 0.95 -0.45 6.65
C GLY A 45 1.17 0.13 5.26
N ILE A 46 0.41 -0.38 4.29
CA ILE A 46 0.59 -0.10 2.87
C ILE A 46 -0.78 0.18 2.24
N LEU A 47 -0.87 1.27 1.48
CA LEU A 47 -2.01 1.55 0.62
C LEU A 47 -1.62 1.30 -0.83
N VAL A 48 -2.35 0.42 -1.51
CA VAL A 48 -2.28 0.26 -2.97
C VAL A 48 -3.50 0.92 -3.58
N SER A 49 -3.28 1.91 -4.46
CA SER A 49 -4.39 2.64 -5.05
C SER A 49 -4.22 2.91 -6.54
N GLY A 50 -5.32 2.79 -7.30
CA GLY A 50 -5.35 2.95 -8.75
C GLY A 50 -6.65 3.54 -9.28
N CYS A 51 -6.79 3.54 -10.61
CA CYS A 51 -8.03 3.93 -11.28
C CYS A 51 -9.19 3.01 -10.90
N HIS A 52 -10.41 3.54 -10.99
CA HIS A 52 -11.63 2.76 -10.83
C HIS A 52 -11.69 1.58 -11.80
N PRO A 53 -12.28 0.44 -11.39
CA PRO A 53 -12.63 -0.64 -12.31
C PRO A 53 -13.43 -0.10 -13.49
N GLY A 54 -12.96 -0.33 -14.72
CA GLY A 54 -13.56 0.21 -15.96
C GLY A 54 -12.81 1.42 -16.52
N ASP A 55 -12.15 2.22 -15.68
CA ASP A 55 -11.46 3.45 -16.07
C ASP A 55 -9.93 3.28 -16.10
N CYS A 56 -9.45 2.06 -16.32
CA CYS A 56 -8.02 1.81 -16.32
C CYS A 56 -7.40 2.38 -17.60
N HIS A 57 -6.42 3.27 -17.45
CA HIS A 57 -5.67 3.82 -18.58
C HIS A 57 -4.98 2.73 -19.43
N TYR A 58 -4.58 1.63 -18.80
CA TYR A 58 -3.97 0.46 -19.44
C TYR A 58 -4.98 -0.69 -19.60
N ASN A 59 -6.24 -0.36 -19.83
CA ASN A 59 -7.35 -1.27 -20.10
C ASN A 59 -7.77 -2.17 -18.92
N SER A 60 -6.90 -3.06 -18.45
CA SER A 60 -7.22 -4.08 -17.44
C SER A 60 -6.24 -4.17 -16.27
N GLY A 61 -5.23 -3.30 -16.20
CA GLY A 61 -4.16 -3.37 -15.21
C GLY A 61 -4.65 -3.42 -13.75
N ASN A 62 -5.65 -2.62 -13.40
CA ASN A 62 -6.24 -2.61 -12.06
C ASN A 62 -6.98 -3.92 -11.72
N TYR A 63 -7.63 -4.57 -12.68
CA TYR A 63 -8.24 -5.89 -12.48
C TYR A 63 -7.21 -6.97 -12.21
N HIS A 64 -6.06 -6.94 -12.90
CA HIS A 64 -4.97 -7.88 -12.62
C HIS A 64 -4.40 -7.67 -11.21
N ALA A 65 -4.23 -6.42 -10.77
CA ALA A 65 -3.81 -6.10 -9.41
C ALA A 65 -4.81 -6.61 -8.37
N ARG A 66 -6.12 -6.40 -8.59
CA ARG A 66 -7.20 -6.89 -7.70
C ARG A 66 -7.20 -8.42 -7.59
N ARG A 67 -7.02 -9.14 -8.70
CA ARG A 67 -6.94 -10.61 -8.69
C ARG A 67 -5.71 -11.11 -7.93
N ARG A 68 -4.53 -10.52 -8.19
CA ARG A 68 -3.29 -10.82 -7.44
C ARG A 68 -3.48 -10.60 -5.94
N TRP A 69 -4.10 -9.48 -5.56
CA TRP A 69 -4.39 -9.18 -4.16
C TRP A 69 -5.28 -10.24 -3.50
N ASN A 70 -6.35 -10.66 -4.17
CA ASN A 70 -7.27 -11.66 -3.61
C ASN A 70 -6.59 -13.01 -3.33
N VAL A 71 -5.59 -13.39 -4.13
CA VAL A 71 -4.79 -14.62 -3.89
C VAL A 71 -3.71 -14.39 -2.84
N PHE A 72 -3.10 -13.21 -2.83
CA PHE A 72 -2.00 -12.88 -1.93
C PHE A 72 -2.45 -12.64 -0.49
N ARG A 73 -3.67 -12.11 -0.29
CA ARG A 73 -4.20 -11.79 1.04
C ARG A 73 -4.29 -13.01 1.97
N PRO A 74 -4.87 -14.16 1.57
CA PRO A 74 -4.85 -15.37 2.40
C PRO A 74 -3.43 -15.90 2.70
N LEU A 75 -2.49 -15.74 1.77
CA LEU A 75 -1.10 -16.14 1.99
C LEU A 75 -0.42 -15.29 3.06
N LEU A 76 -0.70 -13.98 3.11
CA LEU A 76 -0.19 -13.10 4.18
C LEU A 76 -0.70 -13.54 5.56
N GLU A 77 -2.00 -13.84 5.65
CA GLU A 77 -2.62 -14.30 6.88
C GLU A 77 -2.02 -15.63 7.35
N PHE A 78 -1.82 -16.58 6.42
CA PHE A 78 -1.12 -17.83 6.70
C PHE A 78 0.31 -17.61 7.22
N CYS A 79 1.04 -16.63 6.69
CA CYS A 79 2.37 -16.25 7.17
C CYS A 79 2.36 -15.45 8.49
N GLY A 80 1.20 -15.24 9.11
CA GLY A 80 1.06 -14.50 10.37
C GLY A 80 1.13 -12.97 10.21
N ILE A 81 1.00 -12.46 8.98
CA ILE A 81 0.93 -11.02 8.71
C ILE A 81 -0.55 -10.62 8.67
N ASN A 82 -0.95 -9.70 9.55
CA ASN A 82 -2.33 -9.20 9.55
C ASN A 82 -2.63 -8.51 8.20
N PRO A 83 -3.57 -9.03 7.39
CA PRO A 83 -3.87 -8.50 6.07
C PRO A 83 -4.46 -7.09 6.10
N GLU A 84 -5.02 -6.63 7.22
CA GLU A 84 -5.57 -5.27 7.38
C GLU A 84 -4.49 -4.17 7.32
N ARG A 85 -3.21 -4.57 7.45
CA ARG A 85 -2.07 -3.67 7.22
C ARG A 85 -1.92 -3.29 5.74
N ILE A 86 -2.56 -3.99 4.82
CA ILE A 86 -2.57 -3.65 3.40
C ILE A 86 -3.99 -3.31 2.97
N GLN A 87 -4.18 -2.10 2.47
CA GLN A 87 -5.47 -1.62 2.01
C GLN A 87 -5.43 -1.34 0.52
N PHE A 88 -6.53 -1.66 -0.17
CA PHE A 88 -6.72 -1.37 -1.58
C PHE A 88 -7.81 -0.32 -1.74
N SER A 89 -7.53 0.74 -2.51
CA SER A 89 -8.52 1.76 -2.82
C SER A 89 -8.50 2.13 -4.30
N TRP A 90 -9.61 2.69 -4.78
CA TRP A 90 -9.73 3.17 -6.15
C TRP A 90 -10.08 4.65 -6.14
N ILE A 91 -9.17 5.47 -6.69
CA ILE A 91 -9.24 6.93 -6.63
C ILE A 91 -8.96 7.48 -8.03
N SER A 92 -9.92 8.21 -8.60
CA SER A 92 -9.82 8.86 -9.89
C SER A 92 -8.89 10.09 -9.84
N ALA A 93 -8.69 10.75 -10.97
CA ALA A 93 -7.93 12.00 -11.00
C ALA A 93 -8.69 13.19 -10.36
N ALA A 94 -10.02 13.15 -10.37
CA ALA A 94 -10.87 14.23 -9.86
C ALA A 94 -11.25 14.06 -8.38
N GLU A 95 -10.83 12.97 -7.74
CA GLU A 95 -11.25 12.57 -6.39
C GLU A 95 -10.25 13.03 -5.30
N GLY A 96 -9.88 14.32 -5.29
CA GLY A 96 -8.94 14.86 -4.29
C GLY A 96 -9.48 14.84 -2.84
N GLY A 97 -10.79 14.99 -2.65
CA GLY A 97 -11.42 14.84 -1.33
C GLY A 97 -11.32 13.41 -0.79
N LYS A 98 -11.68 12.44 -1.63
CA LYS A 98 -11.58 11.01 -1.30
C LYS A 98 -10.16 10.56 -1.00
N TRP A 99 -9.16 11.13 -1.68
CA TRP A 99 -7.75 10.90 -1.34
C TRP A 99 -7.47 11.22 0.13
N VAL A 100 -7.85 12.41 0.58
CA VAL A 100 -7.67 12.84 1.98
C VAL A 100 -8.38 11.92 2.96
N GLU A 101 -9.64 11.58 2.69
CA GLU A 101 -10.43 10.66 3.51
C GLU A 101 -9.79 9.28 3.60
N THR A 102 -9.36 8.75 2.45
CA THR A 102 -8.73 7.42 2.37
C THR A 102 -7.41 7.40 3.14
N ILE A 103 -6.55 8.41 2.98
CA ILE A 103 -5.28 8.48 3.69
C ILE A 103 -5.50 8.53 5.21
N ASN A 104 -6.39 9.40 5.67
CA ASN A 104 -6.69 9.50 7.10
C ASN A 104 -7.27 8.19 7.65
N GLY A 105 -8.17 7.54 6.92
CA GLY A 105 -8.74 6.25 7.29
C GLY A 105 -7.70 5.14 7.39
N VAL A 106 -6.83 5.02 6.38
CA VAL A 106 -5.73 4.03 6.35
C VAL A 106 -4.80 4.24 7.53
N VAL A 107 -4.33 5.46 7.76
CA VAL A 107 -3.38 5.72 8.84
C VAL A 107 -4.02 5.47 10.20
N ASN A 108 -5.27 5.89 10.42
CA ASN A 108 -5.96 5.60 11.69
C ASN A 108 -6.11 4.09 11.93
N ALA A 109 -6.47 3.32 10.89
CA ALA A 109 -6.55 1.86 10.98
C ALA A 109 -5.18 1.23 11.29
N VAL A 110 -4.11 1.64 10.60
CA VAL A 110 -2.75 1.14 10.85
C VAL A 110 -2.26 1.51 12.25
N ARG A 111 -2.57 2.72 12.74
CA ARG A 111 -2.25 3.14 14.12
C ARG A 111 -2.95 2.28 15.16
N ALA A 112 -4.22 1.92 14.93
CA ALA A 112 -4.95 1.03 15.83
C ALA A 112 -4.32 -0.38 15.92
N LEU A 113 -3.69 -0.85 14.84
CA LEU A 113 -2.95 -2.10 14.81
C LEU A 113 -1.56 -2.01 15.48
N GLY A 114 -1.08 -0.80 15.77
CA GLY A 114 0.24 -0.55 16.33
C GLY A 114 1.42 -0.86 15.38
N PRO A 115 2.66 -0.61 15.84
CA PRO A 115 3.87 -0.82 15.05
C PRO A 115 4.02 -2.27 14.57
N PHE A 116 4.51 -2.44 13.34
CA PHE A 116 4.69 -3.77 12.75
C PHE A 116 6.11 -4.32 12.98
N GLU A 117 6.30 -4.99 14.12
CA GLU A 117 7.57 -5.66 14.45
C GLU A 117 7.65 -7.11 13.95
N GLY A 118 6.54 -7.65 13.41
CA GLY A 118 6.43 -9.06 13.02
C GLY A 118 7.40 -9.45 11.90
N TYR A 119 7.61 -8.58 10.92
CA TYR A 119 8.51 -8.88 9.80
C TYR A 119 9.97 -9.08 10.22
N LYS A 120 10.46 -8.25 11.17
CA LYS A 120 11.83 -8.38 11.69
C LYS A 120 12.05 -9.74 12.36
N LYS A 121 11.02 -10.27 13.04
CA LYS A 121 11.07 -11.59 13.67
C LYS A 121 11.07 -12.73 12.65
N ILE A 122 10.26 -12.62 11.59
CA ILE A 122 10.23 -13.62 10.50
C ILE A 122 11.58 -13.67 9.78
N ASN A 123 12.18 -12.51 9.47
CA ASN A 123 13.50 -12.44 8.84
C ASN A 123 14.61 -13.07 9.70
N ALA A 124 14.47 -13.07 11.03
CA ALA A 124 15.45 -13.67 11.93
C ALA A 124 15.43 -15.21 11.93
N ILE A 125 14.41 -15.85 11.35
CA ILE A 125 14.25 -17.33 11.29
C ILE A 125 14.87 -17.92 10.01
N GLY A 126 15.04 -17.11 8.95
CA GLY A 126 15.69 -17.55 7.71
C GLY A 126 17.19 -17.85 7.88
N PRO A 127 17.83 -18.61 6.97
CA PRO A 127 19.28 -18.81 7.01
C PRO A 127 19.92 -17.43 7.04
N ALA A 128 20.82 -17.20 7.99
CA ALA A 128 21.43 -15.90 8.28
C ALA A 128 22.10 -15.30 7.04
N GLY A 129 21.31 -14.63 6.21
CA GLY A 129 21.74 -13.98 4.99
C GLY A 129 22.26 -12.60 5.33
N SER A 130 23.56 -12.53 5.61
CA SER A 130 24.42 -11.34 5.56
C SER A 130 23.76 -10.05 6.04
N GLY A 131 24.01 -9.71 7.30
CA GLY A 131 23.74 -8.37 7.80
C GLY A 131 24.30 -7.29 6.88
N LYS A 132 23.51 -6.24 6.70
CA LYS A 132 23.93 -4.84 6.81
C LYS A 132 22.68 -4.01 7.07
N SER A 133 22.43 -3.80 8.35
CA SER A 133 21.71 -2.62 8.81
C SER A 133 22.61 -1.41 8.50
N SER A 134 22.31 -0.70 7.42
CA SER A 134 22.98 0.56 7.09
C SER A 134 22.10 1.38 6.15
N VAL A 135 21.29 2.26 6.75
CA VAL A 135 21.22 3.73 6.62
C VAL A 135 19.80 4.17 6.98
#